data_AF-A0A3N4KMC2-F1
#
_entry.id   AF-A0A3N4KMC2-F1
#
_cell.length_a   1.000
_cell.length_b   1.000
_cell.length_c   1.000
_cell.angle_alpha   90.00
_cell.angle_beta   90.00
_cell.angle_gamma   90.00
#
_symmetry.space_group_name_H-M   'P 1'
#
loop_
_entity.id
_entity.type
_entity.pdbx_description
1 polymer ?
#
loop_
_entity_poly.entity_id
_entity_poly.type
_entity_poly.pdbx_seq_one_letter_code
_entity_poly.pdbx_strand_id
1 'polypeptide(L)'
;MADRLSQLQDAIDQLTTLAAKIELARDLIFKSKQIEFLITSLPGIGVSEDEQQERLRNLENEYKEAEAQRLEAVRAREEAAEKLDMVIRSLRRS
;
A
#
# COMPACT_ATOMS: atom_id res chain seq x y z
N MET A 1 -52.60 35.53 13.24
CA MET A 1 -51.49 35.63 12.26
C MET A 1 -50.19 35.06 12.82
N ALA A 2 -49.80 35.42 14.06
CA ALA A 2 -48.63 34.87 14.75
C ALA A 2 -48.60 33.33 14.86
N ASP A 3 -49.75 32.70 15.14
CA ASP A 3 -49.85 31.24 15.31
C ASP A 3 -49.55 30.44 14.03
N ARG A 4 -50.03 30.91 12.86
CA ARG A 4 -49.69 30.28 11.57
C ARG A 4 -48.24 30.46 11.17
N LEU A 5 -47.63 31.61 11.53
CA LEU A 5 -46.21 31.84 11.29
C LEU A 5 -45.35 30.93 12.18
N SER A 6 -45.76 30.71 13.43
CA SER A 6 -45.10 29.74 14.33
C SER A 6 -45.19 28.32 13.78
N GLN A 7 -46.37 27.88 13.36
CA GLN A 7 -46.56 26.54 12.76
C GLN A 7 -45.73 26.34 11.48
N LEU A 8 -45.60 27.40 10.67
CA LEU A 8 -44.76 27.35 9.47
C LEU A 8 -43.27 27.24 9.84
N GLN A 9 -42.84 27.98 10.87
CA GLN A 9 -41.47 27.92 11.37
C GLN A 9 -41.13 26.53 11.94
N ASP A 10 -42.02 25.95 12.75
CA ASP A 10 -41.85 24.60 13.30
C ASP A 10 -41.76 23.55 12.19
N ALA A 11 -42.57 23.68 11.14
CA ALA A 11 -42.52 22.79 9.98
C ALA A 11 -41.19 22.93 9.20
N ILE A 12 -40.67 24.16 9.07
CA ILE A 12 -39.36 24.41 8.44
C ILE A 12 -38.24 23.76 9.27
N ASP A 13 -38.24 23.95 10.59
CA ASP A 13 -37.21 23.39 11.47
C ASP A 13 -37.22 21.85 11.48
N GLN A 14 -38.41 21.24 11.40
CA GLN A 14 -38.57 19.80 11.23
C GLN A 14 -38.01 19.31 9.89
N LEU A 15 -38.28 20.03 8.80
CA LEU A 15 -37.75 19.70 7.46
C LEU A 15 -36.22 19.82 7.42
N THR A 16 -35.64 20.86 8.02
CA THR A 16 -34.18 21.04 8.13
C THR A 16 -33.54 19.91 8.94
N THR A 17 -34.16 19.52 10.05
CA THR A 17 -33.68 18.41 10.88
C THR A 17 -33.75 17.08 10.12
N LEU A 18 -34.82 16.85 9.35
CA LEU A 18 -34.95 15.66 8.52
C LEU A 18 -33.89 15.61 7.42
N ALA A 19 -33.62 16.74 6.75
CA ALA A 19 -32.57 16.85 5.74
C ALA A 19 -31.19 16.50 6.33
N ALA A 20 -30.85 17.06 7.49
CA ALA A 20 -29.59 16.75 8.18
C ALA A 20 -29.46 15.27 8.56
N LYS A 21 -30.57 14.63 9.01
CA LYS A 21 -30.59 13.18 9.29
C LYS A 21 -30.37 12.34 8.03
N ILE A 22 -30.94 12.74 6.90
CA ILE A 22 -30.75 12.05 5.62
C ILE A 22 -29.30 12.18 5.14
N GLU A 23 -28.71 13.36 5.26
CA GLU A 23 -27.30 13.58 4.93
C GLU A 23 -26.38 12.73 5.79
N LEU A 24 -26.59 12.72 7.11
CA LEU A 24 -25.83 11.87 8.03
C LEU A 24 -25.99 10.39 7.69
N ALA A 25 -27.21 9.93 7.41
CA ALA A 25 -27.45 8.53 7.03
C ALA A 25 -26.72 8.17 5.73
N ARG A 26 -26.69 9.07 4.74
CA ARG A 26 -25.94 8.88 3.50
C ARG A 26 -24.43 8.80 3.75
N ASP A 27 -23.89 9.69 4.58
CA ASP A 27 -22.47 9.66 4.92
C ASP A 27 -22.10 8.36 5.66
N LEU A 28 -22.92 7.93 6.64
CA LEU A 28 -22.72 6.65 7.33
C LEU A 28 -22.72 5.47 6.36
N ILE A 29 -23.69 5.41 5.42
CA ILE A 29 -23.72 4.35 4.40
C ILE A 29 -22.45 4.39 3.55
N PHE A 30 -22.01 5.58 3.13
CA PHE A 30 -20.81 5.73 2.33
C PHE A 30 -19.56 5.28 3.09
N LYS A 31 -19.41 5.70 4.36
CA LYS A 31 -18.32 5.29 5.23
C LYS A 31 -18.30 3.79 5.48
N SER A 32 -19.47 3.17 5.70
CA SER A 32 -19.56 1.71 5.82
C SER A 32 -19.06 1.00 4.56
N LYS A 33 -19.46 1.46 3.37
CA LYS A 33 -18.94 0.91 2.10
C LYS A 33 -17.43 1.14 1.93
N GLN A 34 -16.92 2.29 2.37
CA GLN A 34 -15.47 2.54 2.37
C GLN A 34 -14.73 1.55 3.28
N ILE A 35 -15.27 1.27 4.47
CA ILE A 35 -14.71 0.28 5.40
C ILE A 35 -14.74 -1.12 4.79
N GLU A 36 -15.86 -1.54 4.21
CA GLU A 36 -15.98 -2.83 3.53
C GLU A 36 -14.93 -2.96 2.41
N PHE A 37 -14.80 -1.93 1.56
CA PHE A 37 -13.79 -1.91 0.52
C PHE A 37 -12.37 -2.06 1.09
N LEU A 38 -12.03 -1.31 2.14
CA LEU A 38 -10.73 -1.40 2.80
C LEU A 38 -10.45 -2.80 3.34
N ILE A 39 -11.43 -3.42 4.01
CA ILE A 39 -11.32 -4.79 4.52
C ILE A 39 -11.04 -5.75 3.37
N THR A 40 -11.82 -5.70 2.29
CA THR A 40 -11.62 -6.58 1.13
C THR A 40 -10.31 -6.32 0.38
N SER A 41 -9.74 -5.13 0.52
CA SER A 41 -8.47 -4.76 -0.10
C SER A 41 -7.25 -5.05 0.78
N LEU A 42 -7.44 -5.58 1.99
CA LEU A 42 -6.31 -5.89 2.88
C LEU A 42 -5.42 -6.96 2.24
N PRO A 43 -4.11 -6.70 2.07
CA PRO A 43 -3.20 -7.70 1.52
C PRO A 43 -3.10 -8.89 2.47
N GLY A 44 -3.20 -10.09 1.91
CA GLY A 44 -3.18 -11.33 2.69
C GLY A 44 -4.52 -11.69 3.34
N ILE A 45 -5.60 -10.97 3.08
CA ILE A 45 -6.95 -11.40 3.49
C ILE A 45 -7.31 -12.72 2.80
N GLY A 46 -7.87 -13.66 3.56
CA GLY A 46 -8.21 -15.00 3.07
C GLY A 46 -7.02 -15.96 2.92
N VAL A 47 -5.80 -15.54 3.28
CA VAL A 47 -4.61 -16.41 3.34
C VAL A 47 -4.37 -16.80 4.80
N SER A 48 -4.12 -18.09 5.04
CA SER A 48 -3.81 -18.57 6.40
C SER A 48 -2.44 -18.08 6.88
N GLU A 49 -2.26 -18.04 8.20
CA GLU A 49 -0.97 -17.65 8.78
C GLU A 49 0.16 -18.59 8.34
N ASP A 50 -0.11 -19.89 8.24
CA ASP A 50 0.87 -20.89 7.78
C ASP A 50 1.33 -20.62 6.34
N GLU A 51 0.40 -20.32 5.42
CA GLU A 51 0.72 -19.95 4.03
C GLU A 51 1.50 -18.63 3.96
N GLN A 52 1.15 -17.64 4.80
CA GLN A 52 1.89 -16.38 4.87
C GLN A 52 3.33 -16.61 5.37
N GLN A 53 3.50 -17.46 6.37
CA GLN A 53 4.80 -17.84 6.91
C GLN A 53 5.64 -18.64 5.91
N GLU A 54 5.02 -19.56 5.16
CA GLU A 54 5.70 -20.28 4.10
C GLU A 54 6.16 -19.34 2.98
N ARG A 55 5.28 -18.42 2.56
CA ARG A 55 5.64 -17.39 1.58
C ARG A 55 6.80 -16.53 2.07
N LEU A 56 6.83 -16.18 3.35
CA LEU A 56 7.94 -15.43 3.94
C LEU A 56 9.24 -16.21 3.86
N ARG A 57 9.24 -17.49 4.26
CA ARG A 57 10.42 -18.37 4.18
C ARG A 57 10.94 -18.51 2.74
N ASN A 58 10.03 -18.65 1.77
CA ASN A 58 10.42 -18.76 0.37
C ASN A 58 11.06 -17.45 -0.13
N LEU A 59 10.48 -16.30 0.19
CA LEU A 59 11.05 -15.00 -0.15
C LEU A 59 12.42 -14.76 0.50
N GLU A 60 12.61 -15.20 1.75
CA GLU A 60 13.90 -15.11 2.42
C GLU A 60 14.97 -15.98 1.73
N ASN A 61 14.60 -17.15 1.23
CA ASN A 61 15.52 -18.02 0.50
C ASN A 61 15.86 -17.44 -0.87
N GLU A 62 14.86 -16.98 -1.63
CA GLU A 62 15.07 -16.29 -2.91
C GLU A 62 15.98 -15.06 -2.74
N TYR A 63 15.77 -14.29 -1.67
CA TYR A 63 16.61 -13.14 -1.35
C TYR A 63 18.06 -13.53 -1.09
N LYS A 64 18.30 -14.60 -0.31
CA LYS A 64 19.66 -15.09 -0.02
C LYS A 64 20.37 -15.58 -1.28
N GLU A 65 19.66 -16.28 -2.16
CA GLU A 65 20.21 -16.74 -3.44
C GLU A 65 20.55 -15.58 -4.36
N ALA A 66 19.64 -14.61 -4.50
CA ALA A 66 19.88 -13.42 -5.29
C ALA A 66 21.07 -12.59 -4.76
N GLU A 67 21.21 -12.48 -3.45
CA GLU A 67 22.33 -11.75 -2.84
C GLU A 67 23.67 -12.48 -3.04
N ALA A 68 23.68 -13.82 -2.96
CA ALA A 68 24.87 -14.62 -3.25
C ALA A 68 25.33 -14.42 -4.71
N GLN A 69 24.39 -14.48 -5.66
CA GLN A 69 24.67 -14.21 -7.07
C GLN A 69 25.19 -12.79 -7.29
N ARG A 70 24.59 -11.80 -6.62
CA ARG A 70 25.04 -10.40 -6.68
C ARG A 70 26.48 -10.27 -6.20
N LEU A 71 26.83 -10.92 -5.08
CA LEU A 71 28.18 -10.87 -4.52
C LEU A 71 29.21 -11.54 -5.44
N GLU A 72 28.87 -12.68 -6.04
CA GLU A 72 29.73 -13.35 -7.02
C GLU A 72 29.96 -12.48 -8.26
N ALA A 73 28.90 -11.88 -8.81
CA ALA A 73 29.00 -10.97 -9.94
C ALA A 73 29.89 -9.75 -9.65
N VAL A 74 29.80 -9.20 -8.43
CA VAL A 74 30.68 -8.10 -7.99
C VAL A 74 32.13 -8.54 -7.95
N ARG A 75 32.44 -9.71 -7.37
CA ARG A 75 33.81 -10.25 -7.32
C ARG A 75 34.37 -10.47 -8.73
N ALA A 76 33.61 -11.12 -9.60
CA ALA A 76 34.03 -11.37 -10.97
C ALA A 76 34.31 -10.07 -11.73
N ARG A 77 33.51 -9.03 -11.50
CA ARG A 77 33.72 -7.70 -12.07
C ARG A 77 35.01 -7.05 -11.56
N GLU A 78 35.29 -7.15 -10.26
CA GLU A 78 36.51 -6.60 -9.66
C GLU A 78 37.77 -7.31 -10.21
N GLU A 79 37.76 -8.64 -10.28
CA GLU A 79 38.86 -9.40 -10.87
C GLU A 79 39.09 -9.05 -12.35
N ALA A 80 38.01 -8.86 -13.12
CA ALA A 80 38.11 -8.43 -14.51
C ALA A 80 38.71 -7.02 -14.64
N ALA A 81 38.35 -6.10 -13.74
CA ALA A 81 38.90 -4.75 -13.71
C ALA A 81 40.39 -4.76 -13.37
N GLU A 82 40.83 -5.57 -12.41
CA GLU A 82 42.25 -5.74 -12.07
C GLU A 82 43.06 -6.31 -13.25
N LYS A 83 42.54 -7.35 -13.92
CA LYS A 83 43.16 -7.91 -15.13
C LYS A 83 43.31 -6.87 -16.22
N LEU A 84 42.29 -6.06 -16.44
CA LEU A 84 42.34 -4.97 -17.42
C LEU A 84 43.39 -3.91 -17.04
N ASP A 85 43.46 -3.49 -15.78
CA ASP A 85 44.45 -2.52 -15.31
C ASP A 85 45.89 -3.06 -15.50
N MET A 86 46.13 -4.35 -15.23
CA MET A 86 47.43 -4.97 -15.49
C MET A 86 47.84 -4.88 -16.96
N VAL A 87 46.93 -5.19 -17.89
CA VAL A 87 47.18 -5.10 -19.34
C VAL A 87 47.44 -3.65 -19.78
N ILE A 88 46.64 -2.69 -19.28
CA ILE A 88 46.85 -1.27 -19.59
C ILE A 88 48.23 -0.82 -19.10
N ARG A 89 48.63 -1.20 -17.89
CA ARG A 89 49.94 -0.86 -17.33
C ARG A 89 51.09 -1.53 -18.08
N SER A 90 50.93 -2.75 -18.60
CA SER A 90 51.97 -3.40 -19.41
C SER A 90 52.16 -2.68 -20.74
N LEU A 91 51.07 -2.25 -21.39
CA LEU A 91 51.14 -1.50 -22.66
C LEU A 91 51.76 -0.11 -22.49
N ARG A 92 51.55 0.56 -21.35
CA ARG A 92 52.16 1.88 -21.07
C ARG A 92 53.66 1.83 -20.74
N ARG A 93 54.20 0.64 -20.43
CA ARG A 93 55.62 0.45 -20.05
C ARG A 93 56.48 -0.14 -21.18
N SER A 94 55.86 -0.61 -22.25
CA SER A 94 56.52 -0.99 -23.51
C SER A 94 56.57 0.20 -24.46
#